data_AF-A0AAU8AF44-F1
#
_entry.id   AF-A0AAU8AF44-F1
#
_cell.length_a   1.000
_cell.length_b   1.000
_cell.length_c   1.000
_cell.angle_alpha   90.00
_cell.angle_beta   90.00
_cell.angle_gamma   90.00
#
_symmetry.space_group_name_H-M   'P 1'
#
loop_
_entity.id
_entity.type
_entity.pdbx_description
1 polymer ?
#
loop_
_entity_poly.entity_id
_entity_poly.type
_entity_poly.pdbx_seq_one_letter_code
_entity_poly.pdbx_strand_id
1 'polypeptide(L)'
;MEQKVEDFMTALLLALVLCIGLGAGIVATLGAVPPGDGATGVVLVIAPPWGPGAPALVRAAGGRTVGPVSAPFGTLASFDGPAPLARLGALGAWATRDAAVLASICGGRS
;
A
#
# COMPACT_ATOMS: atom_id res chain seq x y z
N MET A 1 -19.15 8.63 -42.08
CA MET A 1 -17.93 7.91 -41.65
C MET A 1 -17.20 8.69 -40.56
N GLU A 2 -17.11 10.02 -40.68
CA GLU A 2 -16.46 10.92 -39.72
C GLU A 2 -17.07 10.88 -38.31
N GLN A 3 -18.40 10.91 -38.18
CA GLN A 3 -19.08 10.88 -36.89
C GLN A 3 -18.82 9.61 -36.06
N LYS A 4 -18.66 8.45 -36.73
CA LYS A 4 -18.31 7.18 -36.07
C LYS A 4 -16.85 7.16 -35.59
N VAL A 5 -15.98 7.95 -36.20
CA VAL A 5 -14.57 8.10 -35.81
C VAL A 5 -14.43 9.04 -34.61
N GLU A 6 -15.20 10.12 -34.56
CA GLU A 6 -15.24 11.04 -33.40
C GLU A 6 -15.78 10.37 -32.13
N ASP A 7 -16.86 9.60 -32.25
CA ASP A 7 -17.41 8.83 -31.13
C ASP A 7 -16.40 7.80 -30.60
N PHE A 8 -15.69 7.13 -31.51
CA PHE A 8 -14.67 6.15 -31.15
C PHE A 8 -13.46 6.79 -30.45
N MET A 9 -12.96 7.92 -30.96
CA MET A 9 -11.88 8.66 -30.30
C MET A 9 -12.28 9.18 -28.92
N THR A 10 -13.51 9.67 -28.78
CA THR A 10 -14.02 10.18 -27.50
C THR A 10 -14.11 9.07 -26.46
N ALA A 11 -14.65 7.90 -26.85
CA ALA A 11 -14.70 6.73 -25.98
C ALA A 11 -13.30 6.24 -25.58
N LEU A 12 -12.36 6.23 -26.53
CA LEU A 12 -10.97 5.84 -26.27
C LEU A 12 -10.28 6.79 -25.27
N LEU A 13 -10.44 8.10 -25.45
CA LEU A 13 -9.87 9.11 -24.56
C LEU A 13 -10.46 9.03 -23.15
N LEU A 14 -11.78 8.85 -23.03
CA LEU A 14 -12.44 8.67 -21.73
C LEU A 14 -11.96 7.39 -21.03
N ALA A 15 -11.85 6.28 -21.75
CA ALA A 15 -11.35 5.03 -21.18
C ALA A 15 -9.90 5.19 -20.69
N LEU A 16 -9.05 5.86 -21.48
CA LEU A 16 -7.66 6.13 -21.12
C LEU A 16 -7.57 6.99 -19.87
N VAL A 17 -8.33 8.08 -19.79
CA VAL A 17 -8.35 8.98 -18.61
C VAL A 17 -8.84 8.22 -17.38
N LEU A 18 -9.86 7.38 -17.50
CA LEU A 18 -10.34 6.57 -16.38
C LEU A 18 -9.27 5.59 -15.90
N CYS A 19 -8.63 4.86 -16.82
CA CYS A 19 -7.57 3.90 -16.50
C CYS A 19 -6.37 4.57 -15.84
N ILE A 20 -5.93 5.73 -16.37
CA ILE A 20 -4.80 6.48 -15.80
C ILE A 20 -5.18 7.07 -14.44
N GLY A 21 -6.35 7.69 -14.30
CA GLY A 21 -6.80 8.29 -13.06
C GLY A 21 -6.94 7.26 -11.93
N LEU A 22 -7.60 6.13 -12.22
CA LEU A 22 -7.75 5.04 -11.25
C LEU A 22 -6.41 4.36 -10.95
N GLY A 23 -5.59 4.10 -11.98
CA GLY A 23 -4.27 3.51 -11.82
C GLY A 23 -3.35 4.38 -10.96
N ALA A 24 -3.30 5.68 -11.22
CA ALA A 24 -2.49 6.64 -10.47
C ALA A 24 -2.93 6.74 -9.01
N GLY A 25 -4.24 6.74 -8.73
CA GLY A 25 -4.77 6.74 -7.36
C GLY A 25 -4.37 5.48 -6.57
N ILE A 26 -4.46 4.31 -7.20
CA ILE A 26 -4.04 3.03 -6.59
C ILE A 26 -2.53 3.03 -6.35
N VAL A 27 -1.72 3.48 -7.30
CA VAL A 27 -0.26 3.54 -7.15
C VAL A 27 0.15 4.57 -6.09
N ALA A 28 -0.51 5.73 -6.00
CA ALA A 28 -0.22 6.71 -4.96
C ALA A 28 -0.54 6.19 -3.55
N THR A 29 -1.63 5.43 -3.40
CA THR A 29 -2.08 4.92 -2.10
C THR A 29 -1.37 3.63 -1.69
N LEU A 30 -1.11 2.71 -2.62
CA LEU A 30 -0.56 1.37 -2.36
C LEU A 30 0.82 1.10 -2.98
N GLY A 31 1.37 1.99 -3.82
CA GLY A 31 2.67 1.82 -4.47
C GLY A 31 3.86 1.78 -3.51
N ALA A 32 5.06 1.50 -4.00
CA ALA A 32 6.24 1.48 -3.13
C ALA A 32 6.47 2.88 -2.50
N VAL A 33 6.72 2.91 -1.18
CA VAL A 33 7.28 4.13 -0.56
C VAL A 33 8.68 4.31 -1.15
N PRO A 34 9.06 5.51 -1.61
CA PRO A 34 10.44 5.78 -2.02
C PRO A 34 11.41 5.32 -0.92
N PRO A 35 12.58 4.76 -1.26
CA PRO A 35 13.60 4.44 -0.27
C PRO A 35 14.15 5.74 0.33
N GLY A 36 13.46 6.25 1.34
CA GLY A 36 13.88 7.32 2.24
C GLY A 36 13.63 6.82 3.65
N ASP A 37 14.56 7.14 4.55
CA ASP A 37 14.65 6.82 5.99
C ASP A 37 13.41 6.07 6.50
N GLY A 38 13.48 4.73 6.49
CA GLY A 38 12.31 3.87 6.72
C GLY A 38 11.54 4.33 7.96
N ALA A 39 10.21 4.39 7.85
CA ALA A 39 9.33 4.91 8.88
C ALA A 39 9.77 4.46 10.28
N THR A 40 10.19 5.43 11.10
CA THR A 40 10.63 5.20 12.47
C THR A 40 9.40 5.18 13.36
N GLY A 41 8.82 4.00 13.57
CA GLY A 41 7.63 3.86 14.39
C GLY A 41 6.74 2.68 13.99
N VAL A 42 5.44 2.86 14.15
CA VAL A 42 4.45 1.85 13.74
C VAL A 42 4.18 1.98 12.25
N VAL A 43 4.22 0.86 11.54
CA VAL A 43 3.90 0.77 10.13
C VAL A 43 2.74 -0.20 9.88
N LEU A 44 1.92 0.09 8.89
CA LEU A 44 0.98 -0.86 8.32
C LEU A 44 1.69 -1.69 7.25
N VAL A 45 1.74 -3.00 7.43
CA VAL A 45 2.21 -3.96 6.42
C VAL A 45 1.00 -4.58 5.72
N ILE A 46 1.00 -4.54 4.39
CA ILE A 46 -0.09 -5.05 3.54
C ILE A 46 0.43 -6.26 2.75
N ALA A 47 -0.32 -7.36 2.75
CA ALA A 47 0.05 -8.62 2.11
C ALA A 47 -1.18 -9.38 1.60
N PRO A 48 -1.01 -10.30 0.63
CA PRO A 48 -2.09 -11.16 0.18
C PRO A 48 -2.58 -12.09 1.31
N PRO A 49 -3.91 -12.30 1.45
CA PRO A 49 -4.48 -13.16 2.48
C PRO A 49 -4.37 -14.65 2.12
N TRP A 50 -4.11 -14.97 0.85
CA TRP A 50 -3.91 -16.34 0.35
C TRP A 50 -2.47 -16.84 0.51
N GLY A 51 -1.60 -16.04 1.13
CA GLY A 51 -0.22 -16.42 1.45
C GLY A 51 0.00 -16.58 2.96
N PRO A 52 1.25 -16.43 3.44
CA PRO A 52 1.57 -16.45 4.87
C PRO A 52 0.82 -15.37 5.68
N GLY A 53 0.34 -14.32 5.02
CA GLY A 53 -0.33 -13.18 5.62
C GLY A 53 0.62 -12.18 6.27
N ALA A 54 0.17 -10.92 6.39
CA ALA A 54 1.00 -9.83 6.89
C ALA A 54 1.64 -10.09 8.29
N PRO A 55 0.95 -10.70 9.28
CA PRO A 55 1.55 -11.01 10.58
C PRO A 55 2.73 -11.99 10.51
N ALA A 56 2.71 -12.94 9.57
CA ALA A 56 3.83 -13.87 9.39
C ALA A 56 5.03 -13.17 8.75
N LEU A 57 4.79 -12.29 7.77
CA LEU A 57 5.86 -11.52 7.12
C LEU A 57 6.54 -10.58 8.11
N VAL A 58 5.78 -9.91 8.97
CA VAL A 58 6.30 -9.04 10.04
C VAL A 58 7.23 -9.81 10.96
N ARG A 59 6.81 -10.99 11.45
CA ARG A 59 7.64 -11.84 12.31
C ARG A 59 8.90 -12.32 11.59
N ALA A 60 8.79 -12.74 10.33
CA ALA A 60 9.94 -13.17 9.51
C ALA A 60 10.92 -12.02 9.20
N ALA A 61 10.43 -10.77 9.19
CA ALA A 61 11.23 -9.57 9.06
C ALA A 61 11.86 -9.09 10.38
N GLY A 62 11.58 -9.75 11.51
CA GLY A 62 12.08 -9.38 12.84
C GLY A 62 11.26 -8.30 13.55
N GLY A 63 10.05 -8.01 13.08
CA GLY A 63 9.14 -7.06 13.70
C GLY A 63 8.16 -7.69 14.69
N ARG A 64 7.43 -6.84 15.39
CA ARG A 64 6.35 -7.20 16.31
C ARG A 64 5.03 -6.64 15.81
N THR A 65 3.97 -7.44 15.82
CA THR A 65 2.62 -6.96 15.47
C THR A 65 2.06 -6.07 16.59
N VAL A 66 1.34 -5.02 16.22
CA VAL A 66 0.72 -4.05 17.12
C VAL A 66 -0.80 -4.16 17.02
N GLY A 67 -1.45 -4.30 18.18
CA GLY A 67 -2.90 -4.31 18.30
C GLY A 67 -3.54 -5.71 18.32
N PRO A 68 -4.76 -5.84 18.87
CA PRO A 68 -5.43 -7.12 19.06
C PRO A 68 -6.09 -7.66 17.78
N VAL A 69 -6.29 -6.82 16.76
CA VAL A 69 -7.02 -7.16 15.54
C VAL A 69 -6.13 -6.94 14.32
N SER A 70 -5.98 -7.98 13.49
CA SER A 70 -5.40 -7.86 12.14
C SER A 70 -6.51 -7.85 11.09
N ALA A 71 -6.41 -6.95 10.13
CA ALA A 71 -7.28 -6.96 8.96
C ALA A 71 -6.88 -8.12 8.03
N PRO A 72 -7.78 -8.62 7.18
CA PRO A 72 -7.47 -9.74 6.27
C PRO A 72 -6.21 -9.51 5.42
N PHE A 73 -5.98 -8.26 5.02
CA PHE A 73 -4.86 -7.87 4.16
C PHE A 73 -3.72 -7.15 4.91
N GLY A 74 -3.92 -6.78 6.18
CA GLY A 74 -3.08 -5.76 6.81
C GLY A 74 -2.85 -5.98 8.29
N THR A 75 -1.64 -5.69 8.75
CA THR A 75 -1.30 -5.70 10.17
C THR A 75 -0.43 -4.50 10.52
N LEU A 76 -0.65 -3.90 11.68
CA LEU A 76 0.25 -2.89 12.21
C LEU A 76 1.46 -3.58 12.84
N ALA A 77 2.64 -2.98 12.69
CA ALA A 77 3.88 -3.56 13.14
C ALA A 77 4.86 -2.50 13.64
N SER A 78 5.69 -2.85 14.60
CA SER A 78 6.83 -2.07 15.05
C SER A 78 8.13 -2.87 14.87
N PHE A 79 9.22 -2.16 14.68
CA PHE A 79 10.57 -2.69 14.54
C PHE A 79 11.49 -1.93 15.51
N ASP A 80 12.59 -2.55 15.93
CA ASP A 80 13.55 -1.90 16.85
C ASP A 80 14.36 -0.76 16.19
N GLY A 81 14.13 -0.52 14.89
CA GLY A 81 14.66 0.59 14.10
C GLY A 81 13.74 0.88 12.91
N PRO A 82 14.24 1.53 11.85
CA PRO A 82 13.49 1.74 10.60
C PRO A 82 12.89 0.44 10.06
N ALA A 83 11.65 0.49 9.59
CA ALA A 83 11.00 -0.69 9.00
C ALA A 83 11.83 -1.22 7.80
N PRO A 84 12.14 -2.53 7.73
CA PRO A 84 13.01 -3.09 6.70
C PRO A 84 12.25 -3.34 5.39
N LEU A 85 11.91 -2.26 4.67
CA LEU A 85 11.02 -2.27 3.50
C LEU A 85 11.45 -3.27 2.43
N ALA A 86 12.74 -3.31 2.09
CA ALA A 86 13.28 -4.24 1.09
C ALA A 86 13.09 -5.71 1.49
N ARG A 87 13.28 -6.02 2.78
CA ARG A 87 13.08 -7.37 3.31
C ARG A 87 11.60 -7.74 3.33
N LEU A 88 10.73 -6.82 3.73
CA LEU A 88 9.27 -7.02 3.71
C LEU A 88 8.77 -7.30 2.28
N GLY A 89 9.25 -6.53 1.29
CA GLY A 89 8.95 -6.76 -0.12
C GLY A 89 9.45 -8.11 -0.62
N ALA A 90 10.69 -8.49 -0.28
CA ALA A 90 11.25 -9.80 -0.64
C ALA A 90 10.50 -10.98 -0.01
N LEU A 91 9.86 -10.77 1.15
CA LEU A 91 9.02 -11.75 1.82
C LEU A 91 7.58 -11.81 1.25
N GLY A 92 7.23 -10.93 0.31
CA GLY A 92 5.93 -10.92 -0.36
C GLY A 92 4.94 -9.89 0.18
N ALA A 93 5.38 -8.88 0.94
CA ALA A 93 4.53 -7.74 1.27
C ALA A 93 4.26 -6.94 -0.01
N TRP A 94 2.99 -6.58 -0.24
CA TRP A 94 2.61 -5.71 -1.35
C TRP A 94 3.02 -4.26 -1.10
N ALA A 95 2.84 -3.81 0.15
CA ALA A 95 3.15 -2.45 0.54
C ALA A 95 3.44 -2.35 2.04
N THR A 96 4.11 -1.26 2.41
CA THR A 96 4.27 -0.84 3.80
C THR A 96 4.00 0.66 3.88
N ARG A 97 3.34 1.12 4.94
CA ARG A 97 2.92 2.51 5.13
C ARG A 97 3.17 2.97 6.54
N ASP A 98 3.50 4.24 6.71
CA ASP A 98 3.57 4.87 8.01
C ASP A 98 2.16 4.95 8.64
N ALA A 99 2.00 4.46 9.86
CA ALA A 99 0.71 4.47 10.55
C ALA A 99 0.26 5.89 10.96
N ALA A 100 1.18 6.84 11.18
CA ALA A 100 0.84 8.23 11.48
C ALA A 100 0.17 8.93 10.29
N VAL A 101 0.67 8.66 9.07
CA VAL A 101 0.03 9.16 7.85
C VAL A 101 -1.39 8.60 7.70
N LEU A 102 -1.59 7.32 7.99
CA LEU A 102 -2.92 6.70 7.95
C LEU A 102 -3.85 7.25 9.04
N ALA A 103 -3.33 7.46 10.25
CA ALA A 103 -4.10 8.04 11.35
C ALA A 103 -4.60 9.46 11.04
N SER A 104 -3.83 10.24 10.27
CA SER A 104 -4.20 11.60 9.88
C SER A 104 -5.48 11.66 9.04
N ILE A 105 -5.76 10.62 8.24
CA ILE A 105 -6.97 10.49 7.43
C ILE A 105 -8.20 10.26 8.34
N CYS A 106 -8.00 9.56 9.45
CA CYS A 106 -9.03 9.31 10.45
C CYS A 106 -9.20 10.46 11.45
N GLY A 107 -8.50 11.58 11.26
CA GLY A 107 -8.49 12.71 12.20
C GLY A 107 -7.66 12.47 13.47
N GLY A 108 -7.02 11.31 13.60
CA GLY A 108 -6.05 11.02 14.64
C GLY A 108 -4.74 11.74 14.33
N ARG A 109 -4.42 12.76 15.12
CA ARG A 109 -3.10 13.40 15.13
C ARG A 109 -2.30 12.80 16.28
N SER A 110 -1.19 12.16 15.96
CA SER A 110 -0.12 11.78 16.89
C SER A 110 0.95 12.86 16.90
#